data_AF-A0A6G6Y8J7-F1
#
_entry.id   AF-A0A6G6Y8J7-F1
#
_cell.length_a   1.000
_cell.length_b   1.000
_cell.length_c   1.000
_cell.angle_alpha   90.00
_cell.angle_beta   90.00
_cell.angle_gamma   90.00
#
_symmetry.space_group_name_H-M   'P 1'
#
loop_
_entity.id
_entity.type
_entity.pdbx_description
1 polymer ?
#
loop_
_entity_poly.entity_id
_entity_poly.type
_entity_poly.pdbx_seq_one_letter_code
_entity_poly.pdbx_strand_id
1 'polypeptide(L)'
;MTSWSIFIRSLVHRTPVGLRAFMSSGLDQWEETVDSVKSRYDDLKREVDPASFEDFIALYDKDKIDSAILRAIPGVLTSVRVGEVLNNLPMKIFRTSESVPEFLISDAVLIMTNGILVEGGHYAIPISPRCLLVAASQQQTLDEISKYTERNLVSNVNRAIVERATSFVGCTNRRQERFIRNRFGMRLKLP
;
A
#
# COMPACT_ATOMS: atom_id res chain seq x y z
N MET A 1 14.32 -11.66 -5.71
CA MET A 1 13.36 -10.88 -4.91
C MET A 1 13.73 -10.96 -3.43
N THR A 2 13.65 -9.85 -2.68
CA THR A 2 14.09 -9.81 -1.27
C THR A 2 12.90 -9.85 -0.30
N SER A 3 13.15 -10.30 0.93
CA SER A 3 12.17 -10.24 2.03
C SER A 3 11.70 -8.82 2.32
N TRP A 4 12.56 -7.81 2.09
CA TRP A 4 12.22 -6.40 2.26
C TRP A 4 11.11 -5.95 1.31
N SER A 5 11.22 -6.29 0.02
CA SER A 5 10.17 -5.96 -0.96
C SER A 5 8.83 -6.61 -0.62
N ILE A 6 8.85 -7.89 -0.22
CA ILE A 6 7.63 -8.61 0.19
C ILE A 6 7.01 -7.91 1.41
N PHE A 7 7.84 -7.56 2.40
CA PHE A 7 7.40 -6.85 3.59
C PHE A 7 6.72 -5.52 3.23
N ILE A 8 7.38 -4.63 2.50
CA ILE A 8 6.81 -3.34 2.08
C ILE A 8 5.45 -3.51 1.38
N ARG A 9 5.36 -4.49 0.48
CA ARG A 9 4.15 -4.71 -0.31
C ARG A 9 3.02 -5.32 0.52
N SER A 10 3.34 -6.19 1.46
CA SER A 10 2.35 -6.71 2.42
C SER A 10 1.71 -5.57 3.23
N LEU A 11 2.46 -4.51 3.57
CA LEU A 11 1.92 -3.37 4.32
C LEU A 11 0.79 -2.64 3.57
N VAL A 12 0.77 -2.69 2.23
CA VAL A 12 -0.29 -2.08 1.42
C VAL A 12 -1.61 -2.82 1.57
N HIS A 13 -1.57 -4.16 1.62
CA HIS A 13 -2.75 -5.02 1.55
C HIS A 13 -3.16 -5.65 2.90
N ARG A 14 -2.31 -5.59 3.93
CA ARG A 14 -2.56 -6.29 5.21
C ARG A 14 -3.74 -5.77 6.05
N THR A 15 -4.24 -4.57 5.75
CA THR A 15 -5.34 -3.97 6.54
C THR A 15 -6.68 -4.39 5.94
N PRO A 16 -7.76 -4.50 6.73
CA PRO A 16 -9.08 -4.79 6.18
C PRO A 16 -9.51 -3.81 5.08
N VAL A 17 -9.13 -2.52 5.20
CA VAL A 17 -9.36 -1.51 4.17
C VAL A 17 -8.56 -1.81 2.91
N GLY A 18 -7.26 -2.11 3.05
CA GLY A 18 -6.39 -2.45 1.92
C GLY A 18 -6.81 -3.72 1.20
N LEU A 19 -7.30 -4.73 1.93
CA LEU A 19 -7.84 -5.95 1.36
C LEU A 19 -9.15 -5.69 0.60
N ARG A 20 -10.07 -4.88 1.16
CA ARG A 20 -11.30 -4.50 0.46
C ARG A 20 -11.02 -3.72 -0.82
N ALA A 21 -10.10 -2.76 -0.79
CA ALA A 21 -9.68 -2.03 -1.98
C ALA A 21 -9.08 -2.98 -3.03
N PHE A 22 -8.26 -3.94 -2.60
CA PHE A 22 -7.72 -4.97 -3.49
C PHE A 22 -8.82 -5.83 -4.13
N MET A 23 -9.82 -6.26 -3.35
CA MET A 23 -10.96 -7.01 -3.86
C MET A 23 -11.77 -6.19 -4.87
N SER A 24 -12.03 -4.91 -4.58
CA SER A 24 -12.75 -4.01 -5.49
C SER A 24 -12.02 -3.88 -6.82
N SER A 25 -10.72 -3.55 -6.81
CA SER A 25 -9.93 -3.46 -8.04
C SER A 25 -9.83 -4.80 -8.79
N GLY A 26 -9.84 -5.92 -8.07
CA GLY A 26 -9.85 -7.25 -8.68
C GLY A 26 -11.17 -7.55 -9.42
N LEU A 27 -12.30 -7.06 -8.89
CA LEU A 27 -13.60 -7.17 -9.54
C LEU A 27 -13.67 -6.28 -10.78
N ASP A 28 -13.21 -5.02 -10.68
CA ASP A 28 -13.14 -4.11 -11.84
C ASP A 28 -12.29 -4.74 -12.96
N GLN A 29 -11.13 -5.31 -12.61
CA GLN A 29 -10.26 -5.97 -13.58
C GLN A 29 -10.89 -7.24 -14.18
N TRP A 30 -11.65 -7.99 -13.40
CA TRP A 30 -12.39 -9.15 -13.87
C TRP A 30 -13.43 -8.74 -14.91
N GLU A 31 -14.23 -7.71 -14.64
CA GLU A 31 -15.24 -7.18 -15.57
C GLU A 31 -14.60 -6.72 -16.88
N GLU A 32 -13.52 -5.94 -16.82
CA GLU A 32 -12.76 -5.53 -18.01
C GLU A 32 -12.22 -6.74 -18.80
N THR A 33 -11.76 -7.77 -18.09
CA THR A 33 -11.24 -8.99 -18.73
C THR A 33 -12.35 -9.75 -19.43
N VAL A 34 -13.51 -9.92 -18.77
CA VAL A 34 -14.71 -10.56 -19.31
C VAL A 34 -15.15 -9.85 -20.59
N ASP A 35 -15.22 -8.53 -20.59
CA ASP A 35 -15.58 -7.73 -21.76
C ASP A 35 -14.58 -7.91 -22.91
N SER A 36 -13.28 -7.92 -22.60
CA SER A 36 -12.23 -8.13 -23.61
C SER A 36 -12.27 -9.54 -24.22
N VAL A 37 -12.58 -10.56 -23.40
CA VAL A 37 -12.60 -11.97 -23.81
C VAL A 37 -13.87 -12.28 -24.59
N LYS A 38 -15.02 -11.66 -24.27
CA LYS A 38 -16.29 -11.89 -24.98
C LYS A 38 -16.15 -11.77 -26.50
N SER A 39 -15.45 -10.73 -26.95
CA SER A 39 -15.23 -10.47 -28.39
C SER A 39 -14.27 -11.44 -29.08
N ARG A 40 -13.50 -12.22 -28.30
CA ARG A 40 -12.43 -13.11 -28.78
C ARG A 40 -12.60 -14.55 -28.29
N TYR A 41 -13.78 -14.89 -27.77
CA TYR A 41 -14.00 -16.15 -27.08
C TYR A 41 -13.73 -17.35 -27.99
N ASP A 42 -14.24 -17.30 -29.23
CA ASP A 42 -14.04 -18.37 -30.20
C ASP A 42 -12.57 -18.63 -30.55
N ASP A 43 -11.72 -17.60 -30.47
CA ASP A 43 -10.28 -17.71 -30.72
C ASP A 43 -9.50 -18.21 -29.50
N LEU A 44 -10.05 -18.00 -28.29
CA LEU A 44 -9.37 -18.24 -27.01
C LEU A 44 -9.83 -19.51 -26.30
N LYS A 45 -11.03 -20.02 -26.64
CA LYS A 45 -11.62 -21.20 -25.99
C LYS A 45 -10.77 -22.44 -26.25
N ARG A 46 -10.56 -23.23 -25.21
CA ARG A 46 -9.89 -24.54 -25.28
C ARG A 46 -10.89 -25.61 -25.65
N GLU A 47 -10.41 -26.79 -26.04
CA GLU A 47 -11.28 -27.94 -26.35
C GLU A 47 -12.20 -28.37 -25.19
N VAL A 48 -11.80 -28.06 -23.94
CA VAL A 48 -12.57 -28.38 -22.72
C VAL A 48 -13.53 -27.27 -22.30
N ASP A 49 -13.45 -26.08 -22.91
CA ASP A 49 -14.31 -24.95 -22.56
C ASP A 49 -15.69 -25.10 -23.23
N PRO A 50 -16.76 -24.48 -22.69
CA PRO A 50 -18.09 -24.52 -23.29
C PRO A 50 -18.14 -23.98 -24.73
N ALA A 51 -19.22 -24.30 -25.44
CA ALA A 51 -19.38 -23.85 -26.82
C ALA A 51 -19.61 -22.33 -26.93
N SER A 52 -20.29 -21.75 -25.93
CA SER A 52 -20.66 -20.33 -25.87
C SER A 52 -19.96 -19.59 -24.72
N PHE A 53 -19.76 -18.29 -24.90
CA PHE A 53 -19.21 -17.42 -23.86
C PHE A 53 -20.15 -17.32 -22.65
N GLU A 54 -21.46 -17.29 -22.89
CA GLU A 54 -22.48 -17.25 -21.86
C GLU A 54 -22.40 -18.46 -20.92
N ASP A 55 -22.25 -19.67 -21.48
CA ASP A 55 -22.08 -20.89 -20.70
C ASP A 55 -20.75 -20.90 -19.95
N PHE A 56 -19.68 -20.35 -20.55
CA PHE A 56 -18.38 -20.23 -19.90
C PHE A 56 -18.42 -19.29 -18.68
N ILE A 57 -19.02 -18.11 -18.81
CA ILE A 57 -19.16 -17.18 -17.69
C ILE A 57 -20.10 -17.71 -16.61
N ALA A 58 -21.13 -18.48 -16.97
CA ALA A 58 -22.02 -19.12 -16.00
C ALA A 58 -21.30 -20.13 -15.08
N LEU A 59 -20.08 -20.59 -15.42
CA LEU A 59 -19.26 -21.42 -14.54
C LEU A 59 -18.71 -20.67 -13.33
N TYR A 60 -18.65 -19.33 -13.39
CA TYR A 60 -18.07 -18.46 -12.38
C TYR A 60 -19.16 -17.74 -11.59
N ASP A 61 -19.46 -18.25 -10.41
CA ASP A 61 -20.23 -17.51 -9.40
C ASP A 61 -19.34 -16.50 -8.65
N LYS A 62 -19.98 -15.64 -7.83
CA LYS A 62 -19.29 -14.63 -7.04
C LYS A 62 -18.20 -15.23 -6.15
N ASP A 63 -18.45 -16.36 -5.50
CA ASP A 63 -17.51 -16.97 -4.55
C ASP A 63 -16.25 -17.48 -5.27
N LYS A 64 -16.40 -18.02 -6.48
CA LYS A 64 -15.28 -18.44 -7.34
C LYS A 64 -14.47 -17.24 -7.83
N ILE A 65 -15.13 -16.13 -8.20
CA ILE A 65 -14.47 -14.89 -8.61
C ILE A 65 -13.66 -14.31 -7.43
N ASP A 66 -14.30 -14.14 -6.28
CA ASP A 66 -13.65 -13.62 -5.06
C ASP A 66 -12.46 -14.51 -4.66
N SER A 67 -12.63 -15.84 -4.71
CA SER A 67 -11.55 -16.80 -4.46
C SER A 67 -10.41 -16.68 -5.48
N ALA A 68 -10.70 -16.44 -6.75
CA ALA A 68 -9.69 -16.25 -7.78
C ALA A 68 -8.89 -14.96 -7.55
N ILE A 69 -9.56 -13.87 -7.19
CA ILE A 69 -8.92 -12.59 -6.85
C ILE A 69 -8.01 -12.76 -5.63
N LEU A 70 -8.48 -13.42 -4.57
CA LEU A 70 -7.66 -13.69 -3.38
C LEU A 70 -6.43 -14.56 -3.69
N ARG A 71 -6.58 -15.56 -4.57
CA ARG A 71 -5.45 -16.39 -5.03
C ARG A 71 -4.40 -15.59 -5.82
N ALA A 72 -4.71 -14.39 -6.30
CA ALA A 72 -3.75 -13.53 -6.96
C ALA A 72 -2.82 -12.78 -5.96
N ILE A 73 -3.18 -12.66 -4.68
CA ILE A 73 -2.40 -11.91 -3.68
C ILE A 73 -0.93 -12.36 -3.63
N PRO A 74 -0.59 -13.66 -3.54
CA PRO A 74 0.80 -14.09 -3.53
C PRO A 74 1.55 -13.62 -4.78
N GLY A 75 0.96 -13.74 -5.96
CA GLY A 75 1.55 -13.31 -7.23
C GLY A 75 1.73 -11.79 -7.29
N VAL A 76 0.77 -11.04 -6.75
CA VAL A 76 0.93 -9.61 -6.50
C VAL A 76 2.13 -9.45 -5.61
N LEU A 77 2.12 -9.85 -4.34
CA LEU A 77 3.20 -9.64 -3.36
C LEU A 77 4.59 -10.11 -3.81
N THR A 78 4.68 -11.09 -4.71
CA THR A 78 5.93 -11.69 -5.22
C THR A 78 6.34 -11.24 -6.63
N SER A 79 5.68 -10.23 -7.21
CA SER A 79 6.13 -9.60 -8.47
C SER A 79 7.61 -9.19 -8.45
N VAL A 80 8.41 -9.84 -9.30
CA VAL A 80 9.86 -9.59 -9.45
C VAL A 80 10.13 -8.16 -9.88
N ARG A 81 9.43 -7.67 -10.92
CA ARG A 81 9.58 -6.31 -11.45
C ARG A 81 9.38 -5.24 -10.38
N VAL A 82 8.31 -5.35 -9.59
CA VAL A 82 8.04 -4.39 -8.51
C VAL A 82 9.07 -4.53 -7.39
N GLY A 83 9.48 -5.77 -7.07
CA GLY A 83 10.52 -6.02 -6.08
C GLY A 83 11.86 -5.39 -6.45
N GLU A 84 12.31 -5.53 -7.70
CA GLU A 84 13.54 -4.92 -8.20
C GLU A 84 13.52 -3.40 -8.06
N VAL A 85 12.41 -2.77 -8.43
CA VAL A 85 12.22 -1.32 -8.22
C VAL A 85 12.40 -0.97 -6.75
N LEU A 86 11.67 -1.61 -5.83
CA LEU A 86 11.71 -1.28 -4.41
C LEU A 86 13.08 -1.49 -3.77
N ASN A 87 13.82 -2.50 -4.22
CA ASN A 87 15.17 -2.79 -3.68
C ASN A 87 16.23 -1.79 -4.13
N ASN A 88 16.02 -1.14 -5.27
CA ASN A 88 16.98 -0.21 -5.85
C ASN A 88 16.72 1.25 -5.50
N LEU A 89 15.65 1.55 -4.75
CA LEU A 89 15.38 2.92 -4.29
C LEU A 89 16.48 3.38 -3.33
N PRO A 90 17.07 4.57 -3.54
CA PRO A 90 17.85 5.24 -2.51
C PRO A 90 17.09 5.30 -1.19
N MET A 91 17.76 4.97 -0.09
CA MET A 91 17.17 4.98 1.25
C MET A 91 17.96 5.86 2.21
N LYS A 92 17.26 6.53 3.11
CA LYS A 92 17.86 7.31 4.19
C LYS A 92 17.11 7.10 5.49
N ILE A 93 17.85 6.96 6.59
CA ILE A 93 17.30 6.92 7.95
C ILE A 93 17.40 8.32 8.55
N PHE A 94 16.25 8.89 8.86
CA PHE A 94 16.13 10.15 9.60
C PHE A 94 16.01 9.83 11.09
N ARG A 95 16.90 10.43 11.87
CA ARG A 95 16.88 10.35 13.34
C ARG A 95 16.40 11.69 13.89
N THR A 96 15.68 11.64 15.00
CA THR A 96 15.16 12.83 15.67
C THR A 96 15.69 12.91 17.10
N SER A 97 15.95 14.11 17.57
CA SER A 97 16.37 14.38 18.94
C SER A 97 15.20 14.20 19.92
N GLU A 98 15.50 14.17 21.22
CA GLU A 98 14.48 14.13 22.28
C GLU A 98 13.65 15.41 22.39
N SER A 99 14.10 16.51 21.76
CA SER A 99 13.45 17.82 21.83
C SER A 99 12.14 17.93 21.03
N VAL A 100 11.86 16.95 20.17
CA VAL A 100 10.62 16.86 19.38
C VAL A 100 9.77 15.66 19.83
N PRO A 101 8.48 15.58 19.46
CA PRO A 101 7.67 14.39 19.73
C PRO A 101 8.25 13.13 19.05
N GLU A 102 7.85 11.95 19.52
CA GLU A 102 8.21 10.67 18.89
C GLU A 102 7.35 10.37 17.68
N PHE A 103 7.86 9.56 16.76
CA PHE A 103 7.05 8.97 15.71
C PHE A 103 5.99 8.03 16.30
N LEU A 104 4.80 8.07 15.72
CA LEU A 104 3.68 7.18 16.01
C LEU A 104 3.64 6.04 15.00
N ILE A 105 2.99 4.93 15.37
CA ILE A 105 2.67 3.83 14.44
C ILE A 105 1.16 3.59 14.40
N SER A 106 0.65 2.95 13.36
CA SER A 106 -0.76 2.53 13.26
C SER A 106 -0.87 1.27 12.40
N ASP A 107 -2.10 0.80 12.21
CA ASP A 107 -2.43 -0.20 11.21
C ASP A 107 -2.05 0.26 9.78
N ALA A 108 -2.02 1.57 9.52
CA ALA A 108 -1.64 2.20 8.26
C ALA A 108 -0.20 2.77 8.24
N VAL A 109 0.78 2.00 8.72
CA VAL A 109 2.18 2.46 8.94
C VAL A 109 2.94 2.90 7.68
N LEU A 110 2.58 2.38 6.50
CA LEU A 110 3.25 2.73 5.25
C LEU A 110 2.69 4.03 4.68
N ILE A 111 3.54 5.06 4.66
CA ILE A 111 3.26 6.34 4.00
C ILE A 111 3.75 6.23 2.56
N MET A 112 2.91 6.58 1.59
CA MET A 112 3.28 6.73 0.18
C MET A 112 2.74 8.06 -0.32
N THR A 113 3.61 8.85 -0.95
CA THR A 113 3.26 10.18 -1.48
C THR A 113 3.44 10.15 -3.00
N ASN A 114 2.42 10.62 -3.74
CA ASN A 114 2.38 10.75 -5.20
C ASN A 114 2.59 9.47 -6.04
N GLY A 115 2.93 8.34 -5.41
CA GLY A 115 3.35 7.11 -6.09
C GLY A 115 4.88 6.95 -6.04
N ILE A 116 5.39 5.72 -6.04
CA ILE A 116 6.82 5.47 -5.79
C ILE A 116 7.72 5.88 -6.98
N LEU A 117 7.21 5.78 -8.21
CA LEU A 117 7.99 5.98 -9.44
C LEU A 117 7.78 7.34 -10.12
N VAL A 118 7.10 8.27 -9.46
CA VAL A 118 6.92 9.63 -9.99
C VAL A 118 7.92 10.59 -9.36
N GLU A 119 8.05 11.79 -9.93
CA GLU A 119 8.84 12.88 -9.36
C GLU A 119 8.31 13.26 -7.95
N GLY A 120 9.22 13.41 -6.99
CA GLY A 120 8.88 13.59 -5.57
C GLY A 120 8.27 12.35 -4.89
N GLY A 121 8.15 11.24 -5.62
CA GLY A 121 7.62 9.97 -5.16
C GLY A 121 8.50 9.32 -4.10
N HIS A 122 7.90 8.95 -2.97
CA HIS A 122 8.60 8.28 -1.89
C HIS A 122 7.66 7.44 -1.03
N TYR A 123 8.24 6.51 -0.28
CA TYR A 123 7.61 5.90 0.86
C TYR A 123 8.38 6.19 2.15
N ALA A 124 7.67 6.21 3.27
CA ALA A 124 8.26 6.40 4.59
C ALA A 124 7.60 5.49 5.62
N ILE A 125 8.40 4.98 6.56
CA ILE A 125 7.96 4.06 7.63
C ILE A 125 8.72 4.38 8.92
N PRO A 126 8.02 4.68 10.03
CA PRO A 126 8.64 4.69 11.34
C PRO A 126 9.15 3.28 11.70
N ILE A 127 10.47 3.16 11.92
CA ILE A 127 11.12 1.89 12.32
C ILE A 127 11.47 1.87 13.80
N SER A 128 11.39 3.02 14.47
CA SER A 128 11.43 3.17 15.93
C SER A 128 10.75 4.49 16.32
N PRO A 129 10.53 4.77 17.62
CA PRO A 129 9.97 6.05 18.06
C PRO A 129 10.79 7.28 17.64
N ARG A 130 12.06 7.11 17.26
CA ARG A 130 12.99 8.19 16.88
C ARG A 130 13.64 8.03 15.51
N CYS A 131 13.36 6.93 14.81
CA CYS A 131 13.93 6.61 13.51
C CYS A 131 12.84 6.44 12.45
N LEU A 132 12.98 7.18 11.37
CA LEU A 132 12.15 7.08 10.17
C LEU A 132 13.00 6.59 9.01
N LEU A 133 12.60 5.48 8.40
CA LEU A 133 13.15 5.07 7.11
C LEU A 133 12.36 5.76 6.00
N VAL A 134 13.07 6.37 5.04
CA VAL A 134 12.49 6.93 3.82
C VAL A 134 13.22 6.35 2.62
N ALA A 135 12.47 5.96 1.60
CA ALA A 135 13.02 5.60 0.30
C ALA A 135 12.30 6.38 -0.79
N ALA A 136 13.04 6.86 -1.78
CA ALA A 136 12.51 7.70 -2.86
C ALA A 136 13.03 7.23 -4.22
N SER A 137 12.32 7.56 -5.30
CA SER A 137 12.78 7.29 -6.67
C SER A 137 14.07 8.02 -7.03
N GLN A 138 14.29 9.19 -6.42
CA GLN A 138 15.41 10.07 -6.72
C GLN A 138 16.11 10.53 -5.44
N GLN A 139 17.44 10.62 -5.48
CA GLN A 139 18.25 11.13 -4.36
C GLN A 139 17.84 12.56 -3.98
N GLN A 140 17.50 13.40 -4.97
CA GLN A 140 17.03 14.76 -4.77
C GLN A 140 15.83 14.84 -3.82
N THR A 141 14.88 13.91 -3.90
CA THR A 141 13.73 13.86 -2.99
C THR A 141 14.17 13.61 -1.54
N LEU A 142 15.18 12.76 -1.32
CA LEU A 142 15.74 12.55 0.02
C LEU A 142 16.45 13.82 0.52
N ASP A 143 17.14 14.53 -0.35
CA ASP A 143 17.84 15.77 -0.02
C ASP A 143 16.85 16.90 0.32
N GLU A 144 15.73 16.97 -0.39
CA GLU A 144 14.62 17.88 -0.09
C GLU A 144 13.97 17.57 1.26
N ILE A 145 13.66 16.30 1.54
CA ILE A 145 13.12 15.88 2.85
C ILE A 145 14.13 16.17 3.97
N SER A 146 15.44 16.11 3.68
CA SER A 146 16.50 16.42 4.64
C SER A 146 16.57 17.90 5.04
N LYS A 147 15.93 18.79 4.29
CA LYS A 147 15.85 20.21 4.64
C LYS A 147 14.74 20.49 5.66
N TYR A 148 13.88 19.51 5.98
CA TYR A 148 12.85 19.69 6.99
C TYR A 148 13.44 19.76 8.38
N THR A 149 12.88 20.65 9.22
CA THR A 149 13.15 20.60 10.66
C THR A 149 12.62 19.29 11.23
N GLU A 150 13.26 18.75 12.28
CA GLU A 150 12.81 17.52 12.93
C GLU A 150 11.33 17.60 13.35
N ARG A 151 10.89 18.77 13.84
CA ARG A 151 9.50 19.03 14.24
C ARG A 151 8.54 18.90 13.05
N ASN A 152 8.90 19.46 11.89
CA ASN A 152 8.07 19.36 10.69
C ASN A 152 8.02 17.93 10.17
N LEU A 153 9.16 17.23 10.18
CA LEU A 153 9.23 15.83 9.78
C LEU A 153 8.31 14.95 10.65
N VAL A 154 8.45 15.03 11.98
CA VAL A 154 7.62 14.28 12.93
C VAL A 154 6.16 14.63 12.78
N SER A 155 5.82 15.92 12.71
CA SER A 155 4.43 16.37 12.57
C SER A 155 3.78 15.82 11.30
N ASN A 156 4.47 15.88 10.16
CA ASN A 156 3.96 15.38 8.89
C ASN A 156 3.78 13.86 8.90
N VAL A 157 4.75 13.11 9.42
CA VAL A 157 4.68 11.65 9.53
C VAL A 157 3.56 11.24 10.47
N ASN A 158 3.52 11.79 11.68
CA ASN A 158 2.50 11.43 12.68
C ASN A 158 1.10 11.78 12.19
N ARG A 159 0.94 12.90 11.49
CA ARG A 159 -0.33 13.24 10.85
C ARG A 159 -0.73 12.17 9.84
N ALA A 160 0.15 11.78 8.92
CA ALA A 160 -0.14 10.75 7.92
C ALA A 160 -0.51 9.39 8.56
N ILE A 161 0.17 9.01 9.64
CA ILE A 161 -0.08 7.78 10.39
C ILE A 161 -1.44 7.80 11.09
N VAL A 162 -1.76 8.88 11.80
CA VAL A 162 -2.94 9.01 12.64
C VAL A 162 -4.20 9.22 11.81
N GLU A 163 -4.14 10.09 10.80
CA GLU A 163 -5.30 10.39 9.96
C GLU A 163 -5.77 9.19 9.14
N ARG A 164 -4.86 8.25 8.86
CA ARG A 164 -5.15 7.02 8.11
C ARG A 164 -5.38 5.79 8.99
N ALA A 165 -5.21 5.92 10.30
CA ALA A 165 -5.44 4.82 11.22
C ALA A 165 -6.93 4.45 11.24
N THR A 166 -7.24 3.16 11.21
CA THR A 166 -8.62 2.66 11.29
C THR A 166 -8.90 1.92 12.58
N SER A 167 -7.87 1.29 13.14
CA SER A 167 -8.02 0.40 14.29
C SER A 167 -7.26 0.89 15.52
N PHE A 168 -6.02 1.34 15.37
CA PHE A 168 -5.20 1.76 16.51
C PHE A 168 -4.12 2.76 16.12
N VAL A 169 -3.63 3.50 17.12
CA VAL A 169 -2.37 4.24 17.06
C VAL A 169 -1.51 3.78 18.24
N GLY A 170 -0.29 3.34 17.93
CA GLY A 170 0.72 2.96 18.91
C GLY A 170 1.65 4.12 19.26
N CYS A 171 1.95 4.25 20.54
CA CYS A 171 2.86 5.24 21.11
C CYS A 171 3.54 4.67 22.36
N THR A 172 4.73 5.17 22.71
CA THR A 172 5.43 4.76 23.94
C THR A 172 4.84 5.42 25.20
N ASN A 173 4.14 6.55 25.04
CA ASN A 173 3.57 7.34 26.12
C ASN A 173 2.39 8.20 25.61
N ARG A 174 1.62 8.79 26.54
CA ARG A 174 0.39 9.56 26.24
C ARG A 174 0.61 11.04 25.92
N ARG A 175 1.86 11.52 25.76
CA ARG A 175 2.13 12.96 25.52
C ARG A 175 1.46 13.50 24.24
N GLN A 176 1.18 12.63 23.27
CA GLN A 176 0.53 12.99 22.01
C GLN A 176 -0.97 12.65 21.99
N GLU A 177 -1.61 12.34 23.12
CA GLU A 177 -3.01 11.89 23.17
C GLU A 177 -3.99 12.88 22.52
N ARG A 178 -3.89 14.18 22.84
CA ARG A 178 -4.73 15.21 22.21
C ARG A 178 -4.51 15.30 20.70
N PHE A 179 -3.27 15.15 20.24
CA PHE A 179 -2.96 15.15 18.81
C PHE A 179 -3.64 13.97 18.10
N ILE A 180 -3.61 12.79 18.73
CA ILE A 180 -4.20 11.55 18.21
C ILE A 180 -5.73 11.67 18.16
N ARG A 181 -6.37 12.00 19.28
CA ARG A 181 -7.83 12.10 19.38
C ARG A 181 -8.44 13.06 18.36
N ASN A 182 -7.74 14.16 18.08
CA ASN A 182 -8.23 15.17 17.15
C ASN A 182 -8.09 14.78 15.67
N ARG A 183 -7.36 13.70 15.34
CA ARG A 183 -6.99 13.37 13.96
C ARG A 183 -7.28 11.94 13.54
N PHE A 184 -7.55 11.06 14.50
CA PHE A 184 -7.73 9.63 14.24
C PHE A 184 -8.77 9.39 13.14
N GLY A 185 -8.36 8.72 12.06
CA GLY A 185 -9.26 8.32 10.98
C GLY A 185 -9.84 9.46 10.14
N MET A 186 -9.30 10.68 10.19
CA MET A 186 -9.82 11.81 9.40
C MET A 186 -9.61 11.68 7.88
N ARG A 187 -8.67 10.84 7.44
CA ARG A 187 -8.30 10.64 6.03
C ARG A 187 -8.23 9.16 5.70
N LEU A 188 -9.36 8.47 5.86
CA LEU A 188 -9.48 7.09 5.41
C LEU A 188 -9.30 7.04 3.89
N LYS A 189 -8.52 6.07 3.41
CA LYS A 189 -8.63 5.66 2.00
C LYS A 189 -10.00 5.04 1.85
N LEU A 190 -10.91 5.74 1.19
CA LEU A 190 -12.14 5.12 0.70
C LEU A 190 -11.75 4.00 -0.29
N PRO A 191 -12.48 2.88 -0.28
CA PRO A 191 -12.23 1.77 -1.21
C PRO A 191 -12.25 2.26 -2.66
#